data_AF-A0A9E4CG97-F1
#
_entry.id   AF-A0A9E4CG97-F1
#
_cell.length_a   1.000
_cell.length_b   1.000
_cell.length_c   1.000
_cell.angle_alpha   90.00
_cell.angle_beta   90.00
_cell.angle_gamma   90.00
#
_symmetry.space_group_name_H-M   'P 1'
#
loop_
_entity.id
_entity.type
_entity.pdbx_description
1 polymer ?
#
loop_
_entity_poly.entity_id
_entity_poly.type
_entity_poly.pdbx_seq_one_letter_code
_entity_poly.pdbx_strand_id
1 'polypeptide(L)'
;MRRLPILIVFFLTGAAALIYQVIWVRQSTLVFGVSIYAYSVVLAAFMGGMAVGSYTMGRLAPTIRRPLQVFCLLQIGIALAGFLVPFGLKALMPLYATLAQHIP
;
A
#
# COMPACT_ATOMS: atom_id res chain seq x y z
N MET A 1 -27.53 -5.51 16.93
CA MET A 1 -26.75 -6.76 16.80
C MET A 1 -26.32 -7.13 15.36
N ARG A 2 -26.74 -6.44 14.27
CA ARG A 2 -26.35 -6.78 12.88
C ARG A 2 -24.99 -6.22 12.37
N ARG A 3 -24.15 -5.62 13.23
CA ARG A 3 -22.90 -4.92 12.80
C ARG A 3 -21.61 -5.76 12.91
N LEU A 4 -21.67 -6.92 13.57
CA LEU A 4 -20.56 -7.87 13.70
C LEU A 4 -19.90 -8.29 12.36
N PRO A 5 -20.66 -8.67 11.31
CA PRO A 5 -20.02 -9.09 10.06
C PRO A 5 -19.23 -7.97 9.38
N ILE A 6 -19.66 -6.71 9.52
CA ILE A 6 -18.96 -5.55 8.95
C ILE A 6 -17.63 -5.31 9.66
N LEU A 7 -17.59 -5.46 10.98
CA LEU A 7 -16.36 -5.32 11.78
C LEU A 7 -15.35 -6.42 11.45
N ILE A 8 -15.82 -7.65 11.25
CA ILE A 8 -14.97 -8.79 10.86
C ILE A 8 -14.33 -8.52 9.49
N VAL A 9 -15.12 -8.10 8.49
CA VAL A 9 -14.58 -7.77 7.16
C VAL A 9 -13.55 -6.64 7.24
N PHE A 10 -13.81 -5.61 8.05
CA PHE A 10 -12.88 -4.49 8.24
C PHE A 10 -11.56 -4.95 8.88
N PHE A 11 -11.65 -5.80 9.90
CA PHE A 11 -10.49 -6.40 10.55
C PHE A 11 -9.66 -7.25 9.58
N LEU A 12 -10.33 -8.12 8.81
CA LEU A 12 -9.69 -8.95 7.78
C LEU A 12 -9.01 -8.11 6.70
N THR A 13 -9.60 -6.99 6.27
CA THR A 13 -8.95 -6.08 5.32
C THR A 13 -7.71 -5.40 5.90
N GLY A 14 -7.71 -5.03 7.18
CA GLY A 14 -6.52 -4.52 7.86
C GLY A 14 -5.41 -5.57 7.97
N ALA A 15 -5.77 -6.82 8.32
CA ALA A 15 -4.83 -7.93 8.35
C ALA A 15 -4.22 -8.22 6.96
N ALA A 16 -5.05 -8.21 5.91
CA ALA A 16 -4.59 -8.39 4.54
C ALA A 16 -3.64 -7.27 4.09
N ALA A 17 -3.90 -6.02 4.49
CA ALA A 17 -3.00 -4.89 4.21
C ALA A 17 -1.63 -5.04 4.88
N LEU A 18 -1.59 -5.53 6.13
CA LEU A 18 -0.33 -5.83 6.82
C LEU A 18 0.43 -6.99 6.15
N ILE A 19 -0.26 -8.04 5.70
CA ILE A 19 0.35 -9.13 4.94
C ILE A 19 0.94 -8.59 3.63
N TYR A 20 0.20 -7.73 2.92
CA TYR A 20 0.69 -7.09 1.69
C TYR A 20 1.95 -6.25 1.94
N GLN A 21 1.98 -5.48 3.03
CA GLN A 21 3.16 -4.73 3.44
C GLN A 21 4.38 -5.64 3.63
N VAL A 22 4.22 -6.76 4.35
CA VAL A 22 5.32 -7.71 4.61
C VAL A 22 5.80 -8.37 3.32
N ILE A 23 4.88 -8.77 2.44
CA ILE A 23 5.22 -9.34 1.12
C ILE A 23 6.01 -8.31 0.30
N TRP A 24 5.57 -7.05 0.31
CA TRP A 24 6.19 -6.02 -0.52
C TRP A 24 7.59 -5.64 0.00
N VAL A 25 7.76 -5.61 1.31
CA VAL A 25 9.07 -5.49 1.94
C VAL A 25 9.98 -6.65 1.52
N ARG A 26 9.50 -7.90 1.62
CA ARG A 26 10.29 -9.10 1.31
C ARG A 26 10.74 -9.15 -0.16
N GLN A 27 9.86 -8.76 -1.08
CA GLN A 27 10.17 -8.65 -2.51
C GLN A 27 11.16 -7.50 -2.80
N SER A 28 11.04 -6.36 -2.12
CA SER A 28 12.00 -5.25 -2.27
C SER A 28 13.39 -5.62 -1.76
N THR A 29 13.49 -6.35 -0.66
CA THR A 29 14.77 -6.87 -0.14
C THR A 29 15.47 -7.81 -1.14
N LEU A 30 14.70 -8.63 -1.86
CA LEU A 30 15.24 -9.54 -2.88
C LEU A 30 15.79 -8.81 -4.11
N VAL A 31 15.25 -7.64 -4.45
CA VAL A 31 15.65 -6.85 -5.63
C VAL A 31 16.85 -5.94 -5.34
N PHE A 32 16.91 -5.31 -4.16
CA PHE A 32 17.90 -4.24 -3.90
C PHE A 32 19.17 -4.68 -3.18
N GLY A 33 19.22 -5.86 -2.52
CA GLY A 33 20.40 -6.36 -1.80
C GLY A 33 20.83 -5.56 -0.55
N VAL A 34 20.53 -4.25 -0.49
CA VAL A 34 20.77 -3.35 0.64
C VAL A 34 19.53 -3.35 1.55
N SER A 35 19.50 -4.34 2.44
CA SER A 35 18.34 -4.80 3.21
C SER A 35 17.65 -3.76 4.11
N ILE A 36 18.41 -2.87 4.76
CA ILE A 36 17.87 -2.02 5.85
C ILE A 36 17.26 -0.72 5.33
N TYR A 37 17.93 0.01 4.44
CA TYR A 37 17.43 1.30 3.97
C TYR A 37 16.15 1.17 3.14
N ALA A 38 16.09 0.16 2.26
CA ALA A 38 14.89 -0.11 1.47
C ALA A 38 13.69 -0.50 2.37
N TYR A 39 13.93 -1.34 3.38
CA TYR A 39 12.92 -1.72 4.37
C TYR A 39 12.37 -0.50 5.12
N SER A 40 13.27 0.34 5.66
CA SER A 40 12.88 1.50 6.47
C SER A 40 12.08 2.51 5.68
N VAL A 41 12.42 2.76 4.41
CA VAL A 41 11.66 3.69 3.54
C VAL A 41 10.27 3.14 3.23
N VAL A 42 10.15 1.84 2.89
CA VAL A 42 8.85 1.22 2.63
C VAL A 42 7.98 1.21 3.89
N LEU A 43 8.56 0.85 5.03
CA LEU A 43 7.86 0.87 6.32
C LEU A 43 7.42 2.28 6.70
N ALA A 44 8.30 3.28 6.55
CA ALA A 44 7.99 4.68 6.84
C ALA A 44 6.89 5.22 5.92
N ALA A 45 6.95 4.92 4.62
CA ALA A 45 5.91 5.29 3.67
C ALA A 45 4.56 4.62 4.00
N PHE A 46 4.59 3.34 4.39
CA PHE A 46 3.38 2.59 4.73
C PHE A 46 2.76 3.06 6.05
N MET A 47 3.56 3.20 7.11
CA MET A 47 3.14 3.73 8.41
C MET A 47 2.68 5.18 8.31
N GLY A 48 3.42 6.02 7.57
CA GLY A 48 3.05 7.41 7.31
C GLY A 48 1.74 7.52 6.54
N GLY A 49 1.56 6.70 5.50
CA GLY A 49 0.30 6.61 4.75
C GLY A 49 -0.88 6.17 5.62
N MET A 50 -0.68 5.18 6.49
CA MET A 50 -1.70 4.73 7.45
C MET A 50 -2.06 5.81 8.48
N ALA A 51 -1.06 6.53 9.00
CA ALA A 51 -1.28 7.61 9.96
C ALA A 51 -2.12 8.74 9.35
N VAL A 52 -1.75 9.18 8.14
CA VAL A 52 -2.50 10.22 7.40
C VAL A 52 -3.90 9.72 7.02
N GLY A 53 -4.02 8.47 6.56
CA GLY A 53 -5.30 7.87 6.21
C GLY A 53 -6.25 7.72 7.39
N SER A 54 -5.74 7.28 8.55
CA SER A 54 -6.52 7.15 9.78
C SER A 54 -6.97 8.51 10.33
N TYR A 55 -6.09 9.51 10.30
CA TYR A 55 -6.43 10.87 10.74
C TYR A 55 -7.52 11.51 9.85
N THR A 56 -7.35 11.44 8.53
CA THR A 56 -8.31 12.01 7.58
C THR A 56 -9.65 11.27 7.62
N MET A 57 -9.66 9.93 7.57
CA MET A 57 -10.91 9.17 7.64
C MET A 57 -11.56 9.19 9.02
N GLY A 58 -10.80 9.25 10.11
CA GLY A 58 -11.35 9.43 11.46
C GLY A 58 -12.09 10.77 11.61
N ARG A 59 -11.60 11.82 10.95
CA ARG A 59 -12.24 13.15 10.95
C ARG A 59 -13.43 13.24 9.98
N LEU A 60 -13.41 12.50 8.86
CA LEU A 60 -14.53 12.46 7.89
C LEU A 60 -15.62 11.46 8.29
N ALA A 61 -15.30 10.42 9.09
CA ALA A 61 -16.24 9.38 9.52
C ALA A 61 -17.57 9.90 10.09
N PRO A 62 -17.63 10.97 10.90
CA PRO A 62 -18.89 11.51 11.42
C PRO A 62 -19.79 12.13 10.34
N THR A 63 -19.22 12.59 9.22
CA THR A 63 -19.94 13.27 8.13
C THR A 63 -20.41 12.29 7.03
N ILE A 64 -19.88 11.07 7.02
CA ILE A 64 -20.17 10.08 5.96
C ILE A 64 -21.54 9.44 6.18
N ARG A 65 -22.54 9.84 5.37
CA ARG A 65 -23.90 9.27 5.38
C ARG A 65 -23.98 7.83 4.81
N ARG A 66 -23.00 7.41 3.99
CA ARG A 66 -22.97 6.10 3.29
C ARG A 66 -21.59 5.43 3.38
N PRO A 67 -21.23 4.83 4.52
CA PRO A 67 -19.88 4.29 4.78
C PRO A 67 -19.46 3.19 3.80
N LEU A 68 -20.41 2.41 3.28
CA LEU A 68 -20.14 1.38 2.28
C LEU A 68 -19.62 1.95 0.93
N GLN A 69 -20.12 3.10 0.49
CA GLN A 69 -19.67 3.69 -0.77
C GLN A 69 -18.24 4.23 -0.68
N VAL A 70 -17.89 4.84 0.46
CA VAL A 70 -16.52 5.31 0.72
C VAL A 70 -15.55 4.12 0.79
N PHE A 71 -15.97 3.01 1.41
CA PHE A 71 -15.18 1.79 1.46
C PHE A 71 -14.92 1.18 0.08
N CYS A 72 -15.93 1.12 -0.79
CA CYS A 72 -15.74 0.70 -2.19
C CYS A 72 -14.78 1.63 -2.94
N LEU A 73 -14.91 2.95 -2.77
CA LEU A 73 -14.03 3.91 -3.45
C LEU A 73 -12.57 3.75 -2.99
N LEU A 74 -12.36 3.53 -1.70
CA LEU A 74 -11.03 3.24 -1.14
C LEU A 74 -10.45 1.93 -1.68
N GLN A 75 -11.25 0.87 -1.78
CA GLN A 75 -10.81 -0.39 -2.38
C GLN A 75 -10.41 -0.23 -3.85
N ILE A 76 -11.17 0.55 -4.63
CA ILE A 76 -10.82 0.86 -6.03
C ILE A 76 -9.50 1.62 -6.08
N GLY A 77 -9.28 2.59 -5.19
CA GLY A 77 -8.02 3.32 -5.08
C GLY A 77 -6.84 2.41 -4.74
N ILE A 78 -7.02 1.47 -3.82
CA ILE A 78 -5.99 0.48 -3.45
C ILE A 78 -5.71 -0.48 -4.62
N ALA A 79 -6.74 -0.94 -5.34
CA ALA A 79 -6.58 -1.81 -6.50
C ALA A 79 -5.84 -1.11 -7.65
N LEU A 80 -6.17 0.16 -7.92
CA LEU A 80 -5.47 1.00 -8.88
C LEU A 80 -4.01 1.22 -8.48
N ALA A 81 -3.75 1.58 -7.22
CA ALA A 81 -2.39 1.76 -6.72
C ALA A 81 -1.58 0.45 -6.80
N GLY A 82 -2.19 -0.68 -6.43
CA GLY A 82 -1.59 -2.01 -6.53
C GLY A 82 -1.30 -2.45 -7.97
N PHE A 83 -2.05 -1.96 -8.96
CA PHE A 83 -1.82 -2.23 -10.38
C PHE A 83 -0.77 -1.28 -11.00
N LEU A 84 -0.77 -0.01 -10.61
CA LEU A 84 0.15 1.02 -11.09
C LEU A 84 1.59 0.79 -10.64
N VAL A 85 1.79 0.32 -9.41
CA VAL A 85 3.12 0.10 -8.83
C VAL A 85 3.98 -0.93 -9.62
N PRO A 86 3.50 -2.16 -9.92
CA PRO A 86 4.25 -3.12 -10.73
C PRO A 86 4.39 -2.68 -12.20
N PHE A 87 3.43 -1.90 -12.72
CA PHE A 87 3.53 -1.33 -14.07
C PHE A 87 4.64 -0.24 -14.15
N GLY A 88 4.72 0.64 -13.15
CA GLY A 88 5.78 1.65 -13.04
C GLY A 88 7.16 1.02 -12.87
N LEU A 89 7.28 -0.03 -12.07
CA LEU A 89 8.54 -0.78 -11.93
C LEU A 89 8.98 -1.45 -13.24
N LYS A 90 8.05 -2.01 -14.04
CA LYS A 90 8.36 -2.52 -15.39
C LYS A 90 8.80 -1.42 -16.36
N ALA A 91 8.32 -0.19 -16.19
CA ALA A 91 8.75 0.95 -17.01
C ALA A 91 10.12 1.51 -16.60
N LEU A 92 10.57 1.32 -15.35
CA LEU A 92 11.92 1.68 -14.90
C LEU A 92 13.00 0.66 -15.29
N MET A 93 12.63 -0.60 -15.55
CA MET A 93 13.55 -1.66 -16.01
C MET A 93 14.39 -1.29 -17.25
N PRO A 94 13.84 -0.71 -18.33
CA PRO A 94 14.65 -0.28 -19.47
C PRO A 94 15.60 0.88 -19.15
N LEU A 95 15.21 1.78 -18.23
CA LEU A 95 16.04 2.91 -17.80
C LEU A 95 17.26 2.47 -16.99
N TYR A 96 17.09 1.46 -16.12
CA TYR A 96 18.17 0.84 -15.37
C TYR A 96 19.14 0.07 -16.29
N ALA A 97 18.62 -0.61 -17.33
CA ALA A 97 19.43 -1.32 -18.31
C ALA A 97 20.32 -0.36 -19.14
N THR A 98 19.80 0.81 -19.53
CA THR A 98 20.60 1.83 -20.25
C THR A 98 21.63 2.53 -19.37
N LEU A 99 21.35 2.73 -18.07
CA LEU A 99 22.30 3.34 -17.14
C LEU A 99 23.40 2.35 -16.70
N ALA A 100 23.08 1.06 -16.56
CA ALA A 100 24.06 0.02 -16.25
C ALA A 100 25.08 -0.22 -17.39
N GLN A 101 24.73 0.11 -18.64
CA GLN A 101 25.68 0.05 -19.77
C GLN A 101 26.65 1.23 -19.83
N HIS A 102 26.47 2.27 -19.00
CA HIS A 102 27.32 3.47 -18.99
C HIS A 102 28.25 3.58 -17.78
N ILE A 103 28.23 2.60 -16.88
CA ILE A 103 29.18 2.52 -15.76
C ILE A 103 30.23 1.46 -16.10
N PRO A 104 31.47 1.85 -16.45
CA PRO A 104 32.60 0.93 -16.60
C PRO A 104 33.01 0.29 -15.27
#